data_AF-A0A7D5NRU3-F1
#
_entry.id   AF-A0A7D5NRU3-F1
#
_cell.length_a   1.000
_cell.length_b   1.000
_cell.length_c   1.000
_cell.angle_alpha   90.00
_cell.angle_beta   90.00
_cell.angle_gamma   90.00
#
_symmetry.space_group_name_H-M   'P 1'
#
loop_
_entity.id
_entity.type
_entity.pdbx_description
1 polymer ?
#
loop_
_entity_poly.entity_id
_entity_poly.type
_entity_poly.pdbx_seq_one_letter_code
_entity_poly.pdbx_strand_id
1 'polypeptide(L)'
;MTSGAENAATYPKLKGELVQQNLHNIAKQDPRLDAVVKGDNGKLNYGVGSGTKAEADRLGKIWVGDGARLTSDKTGLMSADGTRVYRFPASKDNSSHAITGTQANFETFKIDPVTGDKTKIGNGHLDIK
;
A
#
# COMPACT_ATOMS: atom_id res chain seq x y z
N MET A 1 -33.45 -15.51 18.13
CA MET A 1 -32.23 -16.29 18.45
C MET A 1 -31.40 -16.33 17.20
N THR A 2 -30.44 -15.41 17.00
CA THR A 2 -29.51 -15.48 15.86
C THR A 2 -28.43 -16.48 16.25
N SER A 3 -28.30 -17.57 15.50
CA SER A 3 -27.35 -18.62 15.83
C SER A 3 -25.92 -18.09 15.68
N GLY A 4 -24.99 -18.48 16.56
CA GLY A 4 -23.58 -18.06 16.49
C GLY A 4 -22.88 -18.41 15.16
N ALA A 5 -23.47 -19.31 14.36
CA ALA A 5 -23.01 -19.69 13.04
C ALA A 5 -23.22 -18.59 11.98
N GLU A 6 -24.29 -17.80 12.08
CA GLU A 6 -24.57 -16.68 11.17
C GLU A 6 -23.53 -15.56 11.32
N ASN A 7 -23.06 -15.31 12.55
CA ASN A 7 -21.99 -14.34 12.82
C ASN A 7 -20.63 -14.80 12.28
N ALA A 8 -20.31 -16.10 12.36
CA ALA A 8 -19.04 -16.63 11.88
C ALA A 8 -18.92 -16.62 10.35
N ALA A 9 -20.01 -16.93 9.63
CA ALA A 9 -20.03 -16.90 8.16
C ALA A 9 -20.01 -15.47 7.57
N THR A 10 -20.57 -14.50 8.30
CA THR A 10 -20.69 -13.11 7.82
C THR A 10 -19.40 -12.30 8.06
N TYR A 11 -18.61 -12.67 9.06
CA TYR A 11 -17.41 -11.92 9.45
C TYR A 11 -16.35 -11.80 8.34
N PRO A 12 -15.97 -12.86 7.60
CA PRO A 12 -15.02 -12.72 6.48
C PRO A 12 -15.52 -11.79 5.38
N LYS A 13 -16.83 -11.83 5.09
CA LYS A 13 -17.46 -10.97 4.08
C LYS A 13 -17.39 -9.50 4.48
N LEU A 14 -17.80 -9.17 5.71
CA LEU A 14 -17.74 -7.80 6.24
C LEU A 14 -16.30 -7.27 6.27
N LYS A 15 -15.33 -8.10 6.65
CA LYS A 15 -13.91 -7.73 6.61
C LYS A 15 -13.46 -7.41 5.18
N GLY A 16 -13.86 -8.23 4.20
CA GLY A 16 -13.58 -7.97 2.80
C GLY A 16 -14.18 -6.67 2.30
N GLU A 17 -15.46 -6.42 2.59
CA GLU A 17 -16.17 -5.18 2.23
C GLU A 17 -15.51 -3.94 2.85
N LEU A 18 -15.10 -4.01 4.11
CA LEU A 18 -14.40 -2.92 4.78
C LEU A 18 -13.03 -2.63 4.15
N VAL A 19 -12.28 -3.67 3.77
CA VAL A 19 -11.00 -3.49 3.05
C VAL A 19 -11.23 -2.80 1.72
N GLN A 20 -12.23 -3.21 0.94
CA GLN A 20 -12.56 -2.58 -0.34
C GLN A 20 -13.00 -1.13 -0.16
N GLN A 21 -13.85 -0.85 0.82
CA GLN A 21 -14.29 0.52 1.12
C GLN A 21 -13.10 1.40 1.53
N ASN A 22 -12.17 0.88 2.33
CA ASN A 22 -10.98 1.62 2.75
C ASN A 22 -10.07 1.94 1.56
N LEU A 23 -9.81 0.97 0.68
CA LEU A 23 -9.01 1.20 -0.53
C LEU A 23 -9.66 2.21 -1.47
N HIS A 24 -10.98 2.14 -1.64
CA HIS A 24 -11.74 3.11 -2.42
C HIS A 24 -11.67 4.51 -1.81
N ASN A 25 -11.76 4.64 -0.49
CA ASN A 25 -11.63 5.93 0.19
C ASN A 25 -10.21 6.51 0.03
N ILE A 26 -9.17 5.66 0.08
CA ILE A 26 -7.78 6.07 -0.16
C ILE A 26 -7.59 6.55 -1.60
N ALA A 27 -8.08 5.79 -2.58
CA ALA A 27 -7.98 6.13 -4.00
C ALA A 27 -8.58 7.51 -4.31
N LYS A 28 -9.69 7.87 -3.65
CA LYS A 28 -10.35 9.17 -3.83
C LYS A 28 -9.55 10.38 -3.35
N GLN A 29 -8.55 10.19 -2.49
CA GLN A 29 -7.81 11.31 -1.89
C GLN A 29 -6.80 11.95 -2.85
N ASP A 30 -6.23 11.18 -3.78
CA ASP A 30 -5.22 11.65 -4.72
C ASP A 30 -5.13 10.71 -5.94
N PRO A 31 -5.06 11.21 -7.19
CA PRO A 31 -4.92 10.37 -8.39
C PRO A 31 -3.73 9.41 -8.35
N ARG A 32 -2.66 9.76 -7.63
CA ARG A 32 -1.48 8.90 -7.46
C ARG A 32 -1.80 7.71 -6.54
N LEU A 33 -2.63 7.90 -5.52
CA LEU A 33 -3.12 6.82 -4.67
C LEU A 33 -4.14 5.94 -5.40
N ASP A 34 -4.98 6.52 -6.24
CA ASP A 34 -5.84 5.75 -7.16
C ASP A 34 -5.03 4.84 -8.08
N ALA A 35 -3.92 5.35 -8.64
CA ALA A 35 -2.99 4.55 -9.44
C ALA A 35 -2.33 3.42 -8.61
N VAL A 36 -1.94 3.67 -7.36
CA VAL A 36 -1.43 2.62 -6.45
C VAL A 36 -2.49 1.54 -6.20
N VAL A 37 -3.74 1.93 -5.92
CA VAL A 37 -4.84 0.98 -5.63
C VAL A 37 -5.17 0.13 -6.86
N LYS A 38 -5.20 0.73 -8.05
CA LYS A 38 -5.46 0.03 -9.32
C LYS A 38 -4.29 -0.86 -9.74
N GLY A 39 -3.06 -0.45 -9.43
CA GLY A 39 -1.85 -1.06 -9.95
C GLY A 39 -1.71 -0.89 -11.46
N ASP A 40 -0.94 -1.79 -12.10
CA ASP A 40 -0.72 -1.77 -13.56
C ASP A 40 -0.95 -3.16 -14.16
N ASN A 41 -2.20 -3.65 -14.07
CA ASN A 41 -2.66 -4.88 -14.73
C ASN A 41 -1.79 -6.12 -14.45
N GLY A 42 -1.38 -6.30 -13.19
CA GLY A 42 -0.58 -7.47 -12.76
C GLY A 42 0.93 -7.27 -12.81
N LYS A 43 1.44 -6.12 -13.29
CA LYS A 43 2.86 -5.80 -13.12
C LYS A 43 3.18 -5.52 -11.66
N LEU A 44 4.30 -6.09 -11.21
CA LEU A 44 4.78 -5.87 -9.84
C LEU A 44 5.24 -4.42 -9.63
N ASN A 45 6.00 -3.86 -10.56
CA ASN A 45 6.58 -2.52 -10.46
C ASN A 45 5.97 -1.60 -11.51
N TYR A 46 5.54 -0.41 -11.10
CA TYR A 46 4.90 0.55 -11.99
C TYR A 46 5.06 1.98 -11.45
N GLY A 47 5.10 2.97 -12.35
CA GLY A 47 5.17 4.37 -11.97
C GLY A 47 3.81 4.94 -11.58
N VAL A 48 3.77 5.81 -10.57
CA VAL A 48 2.54 6.50 -10.13
C VAL A 48 2.65 8.03 -10.25
N GLY A 49 3.67 8.51 -10.97
CA GLY A 49 3.92 9.93 -11.22
C GLY A 49 5.06 10.50 -10.37
N SER A 50 5.01 11.80 -10.10
CA SER A 50 6.03 12.50 -9.31
C SER A 50 5.43 13.40 -8.21
N GLY A 51 6.26 13.77 -7.24
CA GLY A 51 5.89 14.68 -6.15
C GLY A 51 7.10 15.10 -5.32
N THR A 52 6.88 16.04 -4.40
CA THR A 52 7.89 16.39 -3.40
C THR A 52 7.98 15.32 -2.32
N LYS A 53 9.06 15.33 -1.53
CA LYS A 53 9.19 14.48 -0.33
C LYS A 53 8.01 14.67 0.64
N ALA A 54 7.54 15.90 0.84
CA ALA A 54 6.42 16.18 1.74
C ALA A 54 5.10 15.59 1.22
N GLU A 55 4.85 15.65 -0.09
CA GLU A 55 3.71 14.98 -0.71
C GLU A 55 3.81 13.47 -0.58
N ALA A 56 5.00 12.89 -0.85
CA ALA A 56 5.22 11.46 -0.67
C ALA A 56 4.95 11.03 0.78
N ASP A 57 5.47 11.78 1.76
CA ASP A 57 5.26 11.49 3.20
C ASP A 57 3.77 11.59 3.57
N ARG A 58 3.03 12.56 3.01
CA ARG A 58 1.58 12.71 3.21
C ARG A 58 0.80 11.54 2.60
N LEU A 59 1.03 11.24 1.33
CA LEU A 59 0.36 10.15 0.62
C LEU A 59 0.71 8.80 1.22
N GLY A 60 1.96 8.61 1.63
CA GLY A 60 2.45 7.43 2.32
C GLY A 60 1.70 7.15 3.61
N LYS A 61 1.44 8.17 4.43
CA LYS A 61 0.62 8.06 5.65
C LYS A 61 -0.83 7.67 5.35
N ILE A 62 -1.45 8.28 4.33
CA ILE A 62 -2.80 7.89 3.89
C ILE A 62 -2.81 6.43 3.42
N TRP A 63 -1.79 6.02 2.67
CA TRP A 63 -1.66 4.68 2.13
C TRP A 63 -1.58 3.60 3.22
N VAL A 64 -0.83 3.83 4.29
CA VAL A 64 -0.69 2.84 5.38
C VAL A 64 -1.80 2.95 6.43
N GLY A 65 -2.43 4.11 6.55
CA GLY A 65 -3.51 4.39 7.48
C GLY A 65 -3.07 4.46 8.94
N ASP A 66 -4.05 4.67 9.82
CA ASP A 66 -3.82 4.73 11.27
C ASP A 66 -3.32 3.40 11.84
N GLY A 67 -2.54 3.49 12.92
CA GLY A 67 -1.90 2.32 13.53
C GLY A 67 -0.74 1.74 12.72
N ALA A 68 -0.30 2.43 11.66
CA ALA A 68 0.89 2.06 10.93
C ALA A 68 2.12 2.07 11.83
N ARG A 69 3.00 1.10 11.62
CA ARG A 69 4.21 0.87 12.39
C ARG A 69 5.44 0.97 11.51
N LEU A 70 6.56 1.37 12.09
CA LEU A 70 7.84 1.38 11.38
C LEU A 70 8.21 -0.05 10.93
N THR A 71 8.76 -0.18 9.73
CA THR A 71 9.36 -1.44 9.27
C THR A 71 10.58 -1.77 10.13
N SER A 72 10.94 -3.05 10.22
CA SER A 72 12.09 -3.51 11.03
C SER A 72 13.41 -2.86 10.58
N ASP A 73 13.57 -2.68 9.26
CA ASP A 73 14.69 -1.98 8.63
C ASP A 73 14.64 -0.45 8.78
N LYS A 74 13.57 0.10 9.37
CA LYS A 74 13.35 1.54 9.59
C LYS A 74 13.27 2.40 8.32
N THR A 75 13.07 1.78 7.16
CA THR A 75 13.01 2.46 5.85
C THR A 75 11.59 2.77 5.37
N GLY A 76 10.57 2.49 6.18
CA GLY A 76 9.18 2.76 5.81
C GLY A 76 8.18 2.52 6.92
N LEU A 77 6.91 2.70 6.59
CA LEU A 77 5.76 2.41 7.44
C LEU A 77 4.98 1.23 6.86
N MET A 78 4.50 0.34 7.72
CA MET A 78 3.64 -0.78 7.38
C MET A 78 2.27 -0.57 8.00
N SER A 79 1.21 -0.79 7.23
CA SER A 79 -0.16 -0.75 7.73
C SER A 79 -0.37 -1.76 8.87
N ALA A 80 -1.34 -1.48 9.74
CA ALA A 80 -1.64 -2.33 10.90
C ALA A 80 -1.96 -3.79 10.51
N ASP A 81 -2.63 -3.99 9.38
CA ASP A 81 -2.97 -5.31 8.82
C ASP A 81 -1.83 -5.96 8.02
N GLY A 82 -0.69 -5.28 7.87
CA GLY A 82 0.50 -5.78 7.17
C GLY A 82 0.39 -5.84 5.65
N THR A 83 -0.74 -5.46 5.05
CA THR A 83 -1.00 -5.62 3.61
C THR A 83 -0.37 -4.52 2.76
N ARG A 84 0.02 -3.39 3.37
CA ARG A 84 0.52 -2.20 2.67
C ARG A 84 1.78 -1.67 3.33
N VAL A 85 2.72 -1.21 2.54
CA VAL A 85 3.93 -0.52 3.02
C VAL A 85 4.16 0.74 2.22
N TYR A 86 4.48 1.83 2.92
CA TYR A 86 5.06 3.02 2.35
C TYR A 86 6.56 3.02 2.64
N ARG A 87 7.42 2.95 1.62
CA ARG A 87 8.87 3.13 1.76
C ARG A 87 9.21 4.60 1.59
N PHE A 88 9.99 5.14 2.52
CA PHE A 88 10.43 6.52 2.47
C PHE A 88 11.26 6.79 1.20
N PRO A 89 11.31 8.06 0.75
CA PRO A 89 12.20 8.47 -0.33
C PRO A 89 13.62 7.98 -0.10
N ALA A 90 14.15 7.25 -1.07
CA ALA A 90 15.52 6.76 -1.05
C ALA A 90 16.15 6.96 -2.42
N SER A 91 17.46 7.24 -2.39
CA SER A 91 18.25 7.33 -3.63
C SER A 91 18.21 6.00 -4.37
N LYS A 92 18.11 6.10 -5.69
CA LYS A 92 18.08 5.00 -6.65
C LYS A 92 19.24 5.20 -7.63
N ASP A 93 20.44 5.43 -7.09
CA ASP A 93 21.64 5.83 -7.83
C ASP A 93 22.02 4.89 -9.00
N ASN A 94 21.43 3.70 -9.06
CA ASN A 94 21.67 2.68 -10.09
C ASN A 94 20.42 2.28 -10.91
N SER A 95 19.33 3.05 -10.89
CA SER A 95 18.10 2.71 -11.61
C SER A 95 17.84 3.63 -12.80
N SER A 96 17.83 3.08 -14.01
CA SER A 96 17.39 3.78 -15.23
C SER A 96 15.89 4.16 -15.21
N HIS A 97 15.14 3.70 -14.20
CA HIS A 97 13.71 3.94 -14.04
C HIS A 97 13.39 5.05 -13.02
N ALA A 98 14.39 5.63 -12.35
CA ALA A 98 14.20 6.76 -11.45
C ALA A 98 14.55 8.06 -12.19
N ILE A 99 13.54 8.75 -12.70
CA ILE A 99 13.73 9.94 -13.56
C ILE A 99 14.51 11.03 -12.81
N THR A 100 14.31 11.14 -11.50
CA THR A 100 15.00 12.10 -10.62
C THR A 100 16.14 11.48 -9.82
N GLY A 101 16.33 10.16 -9.90
CA GLY A 101 17.28 9.42 -9.05
C GLY A 101 16.79 9.16 -7.62
N THR A 102 15.63 9.67 -7.19
CA THR A 102 15.04 9.38 -5.86
C THR A 102 13.59 8.94 -6.01
N GLN A 103 13.21 7.86 -5.32
CA GLN A 103 11.83 7.36 -5.36
C GLN A 103 11.32 6.99 -3.97
N ALA A 104 10.03 7.20 -3.76
CA ALA A 104 9.27 6.54 -2.70
C ALA A 104 8.45 5.38 -3.28
N ASN A 105 8.15 4.38 -2.47
CA ASN A 105 7.44 3.19 -2.93
C ASN A 105 6.16 2.94 -2.12
N PHE A 106 5.10 2.56 -2.82
CA PHE A 106 3.82 2.13 -2.27
C PHE A 106 3.63 0.65 -2.59
N GLU A 107 3.94 -0.20 -1.62
CA GLU A 107 3.94 -1.66 -1.79
C GLU A 107 2.62 -2.26 -1.30
N THR A 108 2.12 -3.24 -2.06
CA THR A 108 0.92 -4.03 -1.75
C THR A 108 1.30 -5.50 -1.61
N PHE A 109 0.73 -6.18 -0.63
CA PHE A 109 1.02 -7.57 -0.34
C PHE A 109 -0.25 -8.40 -0.21
N LYS A 110 -0.16 -9.64 -0.71
CA LYS A 110 -1.08 -10.73 -0.36
C LYS A 110 -0.48 -11.48 0.82
N ILE A 111 -1.31 -11.74 1.83
CA ILE A 111 -0.95 -12.57 2.98
C ILE A 111 -1.68 -13.90 2.83
N ASP A 112 -0.94 -15.00 2.84
CA ASP A 112 -1.52 -16.33 2.88
C ASP A 112 -2.24 -16.52 4.23
N PRO A 113 -3.55 -16.81 4.26
CA PRO A 113 -4.30 -16.91 5.50
C PRO A 113 -3.98 -18.16 6.32
N VAL A 114 -3.31 -19.15 5.73
CA VAL A 114 -2.93 -20.42 6.38
C VAL A 114 -1.51 -20.32 6.94
N THR A 115 -0.55 -19.87 6.13
CA THR A 115 0.86 -19.83 6.54
C THR A 115 1.29 -18.49 7.13
N GLY A 116 0.56 -17.40 6.83
CA GLY A 116 0.97 -16.04 7.15
C GLY A 116 2.02 -15.47 6.20
N ASP A 117 2.40 -16.22 5.16
CA ASP A 117 3.42 -15.78 4.22
C ASP A 117 2.98 -14.55 3.44
N LYS A 118 3.93 -13.65 3.23
CA LYS A 118 3.69 -12.34 2.64
C LYS A 118 4.32 -12.26 1.26
N THR A 119 3.49 -12.18 0.22
CA THR A 119 3.92 -12.04 -1.18
C THR A 119 3.64 -10.63 -1.67
N LYS A 120 4.66 -9.94 -2.18
CA LYS A 120 4.48 -8.62 -2.79
C LYS A 120 3.77 -8.78 -4.14
N ILE A 121 2.68 -8.05 -4.32
CA ILE A 121 1.84 -8.09 -5.53
C ILE A 121 1.73 -6.73 -6.24
N GLY A 122 2.26 -5.67 -5.64
CA GLY A 122 2.32 -4.35 -6.25
C GLY A 122 3.39 -3.48 -5.60
N ASN A 123 3.94 -2.56 -6.38
CA ASN A 123 5.00 -1.66 -5.99
C ASN A 123 4.93 -0.39 -6.87
N GLY A 124 4.11 0.56 -6.45
CA GLY A 124 3.99 1.86 -7.11
C GLY A 124 5.16 2.77 -6.78
N HIS A 125 5.84 3.29 -7.79
CA HIS A 125 7.03 4.15 -7.65
C HIS A 125 6.65 5.61 -7.90
N LEU A 126 6.87 6.46 -6.91
CA LEU A 126 6.69 7.90 -7.02
C LEU A 126 8.06 8.57 -7.12
N ASP A 127 8.33 9.22 -8.24
CA ASP A 127 9.56 9.98 -8.43
C ASP A 127 9.55 11.25 -7.57
N ILE A 128 10.66 11.49 -6.86
CA ILE A 128 10.78 12.62 -5.93
C ILE A 128 11.56 13.75 -6.57
N LYS A 129 10.98 14.96 -6.57
CA LYS A 129 11.58 16.19 -7.10
C LYS A 129 11.77 17.25 -6.01
#